data_AF-G7NNQ7-F1
#
_entry.id   AF-G7NNQ7-F1
#
_cell.length_a   1.000
_cell.length_b   1.000
_cell.length_c   1.000
_cell.angle_alpha   90.00
_cell.angle_beta   90.00
_cell.angle_gamma   90.00
#
_symmetry.space_group_name_H-M   'P 1'
#
loop_
_entity.id
_entity.type
_entity.pdbx_description
1 polymer ?
#
loop_
_entity_poly.entity_id
_entity_poly.type
_entity_poly.pdbx_seq_one_letter_code
_entity_poly.pdbx_strand_id
1 'polypeptide(L)'
;MARPVSDRTPAPLLLGGPVGTPPGGGALLGLRSLLQGTSKPKEPASCLLKEKERKAALPAATTPGPGLETAGPADAPAGAVVGGGSPRGRPGLTSRDTPSPVDPDTVEVLMTFEPDPADLALSSIPGHETFDPRRHRFSEEELKPQPIMKKARKIQVPEEQKDEKYWSRRYKNNEAAKRSRDARRLKENQISVRAAFLEKENALLRQEVVAVRQELSHYRAVLSRYQAQHGAL
;
A
#
# COMPACT_ATOMS: atom_id res chain seq x y z
N MET A 1 -2.21 -57.10 34.77
CA MET A 1 -2.24 -56.97 33.30
C MET A 1 -0.90 -56.39 32.84
N ALA A 2 -0.04 -57.25 32.31
CA ALA A 2 1.30 -56.91 31.84
C ALA A 2 1.24 -56.41 30.39
N ARG A 3 2.03 -55.37 30.06
CA ARG A 3 2.20 -54.89 28.67
C ARG A 3 3.43 -55.57 28.05
N PRO A 4 3.37 -56.05 26.80
CA PRO A 4 4.50 -56.71 26.16
C PRO A 4 5.53 -55.71 25.64
N VAL A 5 6.80 -56.14 25.71
CA VAL A 5 8.02 -55.47 25.24
C VAL A 5 8.48 -56.20 23.98
N SER A 6 8.61 -55.48 22.85
CA SER A 6 9.37 -55.75 21.59
C SER A 6 8.79 -54.76 20.55
N ASP A 7 9.51 -53.95 19.77
CA ASP A 7 10.77 -54.13 19.06
C ASP A 7 11.60 -52.82 19.03
N ARG A 8 12.90 -52.92 19.30
CA ARG A 8 13.90 -51.92 18.93
C ARG A 8 14.88 -52.57 17.97
N THR A 9 14.87 -52.15 16.72
CA THR A 9 15.84 -52.52 15.69
C THR A 9 17.23 -51.95 16.05
N PRO A 10 18.31 -52.75 16.08
CA PRO A 10 19.66 -52.27 16.41
C PRO A 10 20.42 -51.71 15.19
N ALA A 11 21.25 -50.69 15.46
CA ALA A 11 22.21 -50.11 14.52
C ALA A 11 23.45 -51.02 14.32
N PRO A 12 24.11 -51.02 13.15
CA PRO A 12 25.27 -51.86 12.91
C PRO A 12 26.57 -51.21 13.41
N LEU A 13 27.38 -52.02 14.09
CA LEU A 13 28.76 -51.75 14.50
C LEU A 13 29.72 -52.21 13.40
N LEU A 14 30.62 -51.34 12.94
CA LEU A 14 31.73 -51.70 12.05
C LEU A 14 33.00 -51.99 12.88
N LEU A 15 33.49 -53.22 12.77
CA LEU A 15 34.88 -53.69 12.99
C LEU A 15 35.86 -52.69 12.35
N GLY A 16 36.99 -52.30 12.95
CA GLY A 16 38.05 -53.14 13.49
C GLY A 16 39.24 -53.11 12.52
N GLY A 17 40.20 -52.21 12.73
CA GLY A 17 41.45 -52.12 11.95
C GLY A 17 42.68 -52.41 12.84
N PRO A 18 43.75 -53.04 12.31
CA PRO A 18 44.92 -53.39 13.10
C PRO A 18 46.05 -52.35 13.04
N VAL A 19 46.83 -52.31 14.13
CA VAL A 19 48.07 -51.54 14.33
C VAL A 19 49.30 -52.35 13.90
N GLY A 20 50.24 -51.70 13.22
CA GLY A 20 51.59 -52.19 12.93
C GLY A 20 52.55 -51.03 12.58
N THR A 21 53.74 -51.02 13.18
CA THR A 21 54.75 -49.94 13.31
C THR A 21 55.85 -49.95 12.20
N PRO A 22 56.76 -48.92 12.14
CA PRO A 22 57.53 -48.44 10.95
C PRO A 22 59.01 -48.98 10.94
N PRO A 23 60.08 -48.39 10.31
CA PRO A 23 60.25 -47.16 9.49
C PRO A 23 61.19 -47.28 8.25
N GLY A 24 61.28 -46.22 7.42
CA GLY A 24 62.47 -45.98 6.58
C GLY A 24 62.25 -45.24 5.24
N GLY A 25 62.98 -44.12 5.06
CA GLY A 25 63.70 -43.82 3.80
C GLY A 25 63.06 -42.92 2.73
N GLY A 26 63.76 -41.82 2.40
CA GLY A 26 63.79 -41.20 1.07
C GLY A 26 62.76 -40.10 0.80
N ALA A 27 63.17 -38.86 0.52
CA ALA A 27 63.46 -38.35 -0.84
C ALA A 27 62.16 -38.19 -1.67
N LEU A 28 61.74 -37.08 -2.29
CA LEU A 28 62.31 -35.82 -2.78
C LEU A 28 61.12 -34.91 -3.21
N LEU A 29 61.34 -33.58 -3.24
CA LEU A 29 60.88 -32.59 -4.25
C LEU A 29 59.43 -32.75 -4.80
N GLY A 30 58.50 -31.82 -4.63
CA GLY A 30 58.53 -30.43 -5.11
C GLY A 30 57.26 -30.10 -5.91
N LEU A 31 57.11 -28.83 -6.33
CA LEU A 31 56.02 -28.22 -7.13
C LEU A 31 54.87 -27.62 -6.31
N ARG A 32 54.95 -26.37 -5.81
CA ARG A 32 54.76 -25.06 -6.49
C ARG A 32 53.65 -25.00 -7.57
N SER A 33 52.55 -24.34 -7.18
CA SER A 33 51.78 -23.31 -7.89
C SER A 33 50.70 -23.70 -8.92
N LEU A 34 49.46 -23.22 -8.70
CA LEU A 34 48.63 -22.31 -9.54
C LEU A 34 47.18 -22.34 -9.02
N LEU A 35 46.71 -21.35 -8.26
CA LEU A 35 46.04 -20.12 -8.73
C LEU A 35 44.81 -20.36 -9.64
N GLN A 36 43.62 -20.22 -9.04
CA GLN A 36 42.32 -19.75 -9.57
C GLN A 36 41.35 -19.81 -8.35
N GLY A 37 40.73 -18.77 -7.82
CA GLY A 37 40.29 -17.51 -8.38
C GLY A 37 38.75 -17.48 -8.44
N THR A 38 38.04 -17.33 -7.31
CA THR A 38 36.71 -16.66 -7.27
C THR A 38 36.54 -15.93 -5.95
N SER A 39 36.69 -14.61 -6.02
CA SER A 39 36.37 -13.65 -4.97
C SER A 39 34.85 -13.56 -4.79
N LYS A 40 34.33 -13.85 -3.59
CA LYS A 40 33.02 -13.34 -3.15
C LYS A 40 33.23 -11.96 -2.54
N PRO A 41 32.55 -10.90 -3.01
CA PRO A 41 32.63 -9.59 -2.37
C PRO A 41 31.86 -9.62 -1.05
N LYS A 42 32.57 -9.25 0.02
CA LYS A 42 32.04 -8.98 1.36
C LYS A 42 31.95 -7.46 1.48
N GLU A 43 30.77 -6.92 1.24
CA GLU A 43 30.48 -5.50 1.49
C GLU A 43 30.56 -5.21 3.00
N PRO A 44 31.35 -4.21 3.43
CA PRO A 44 31.37 -3.74 4.81
C PRO A 44 30.19 -2.81 5.09
N ALA A 45 29.52 -3.05 6.20
CA ALA A 45 28.45 -2.21 6.73
C ALA A 45 28.89 -0.73 6.79
N SER A 46 28.15 0.13 6.08
CA SER A 46 28.23 1.57 6.24
C SER A 46 27.52 1.98 7.54
N CYS A 47 28.33 2.40 8.51
CA CYS A 47 27.89 3.05 9.72
C CYS A 47 27.29 4.42 9.37
N LEU A 48 25.97 4.52 9.24
CA LEU A 48 25.29 5.81 9.24
C LEU A 48 25.28 6.36 10.66
N LEU A 49 26.06 7.41 10.86
CA LEU A 49 26.02 8.29 12.01
C LEU A 49 24.59 8.81 12.19
N LYS A 50 24.03 8.49 13.35
CA LYS A 50 22.73 8.99 13.79
C LYS A 50 22.96 10.39 14.34
N GLU A 51 22.82 11.41 13.51
CA GLU A 51 22.80 12.78 13.99
C GLU A 51 21.64 12.96 14.96
N LYS A 52 22.00 13.44 16.15
CA LYS A 52 21.14 13.63 17.29
C LYS A 52 20.67 15.06 17.25
N GLU A 53 19.59 15.33 16.53
CA GLU A 53 19.06 16.69 16.46
C GLU A 53 18.47 17.08 17.83
N ARG A 54 19.11 18.08 18.43
CA ARG A 54 18.72 18.69 19.69
C ARG A 54 17.61 19.69 19.40
N LYS A 55 16.54 19.54 20.15
CA LYS A 55 15.50 20.54 20.44
C LYS A 55 16.11 21.94 20.63
N ALA A 56 15.78 22.86 19.74
CA ALA A 56 15.92 24.30 19.94
C ALA A 56 14.59 24.97 19.55
N ALA A 57 13.90 25.49 20.56
CA ALA A 57 12.80 26.44 20.39
C ALA A 57 13.39 27.82 20.11
N LEU A 58 12.72 28.64 19.28
CA LEU A 58 12.76 30.12 19.27
C LEU A 58 11.74 30.65 18.21
N PRO A 59 11.33 31.94 18.22
CA PRO A 59 10.01 32.39 18.66
C PRO A 59 9.06 32.84 17.55
N ALA A 60 7.80 33.02 17.94
CA ALA A 60 6.71 33.57 17.13
C ALA A 60 6.98 35.01 16.67
N ALA A 61 6.72 35.26 15.38
CA ALA A 61 6.57 36.61 14.84
C ALA A 61 5.28 36.68 14.00
N THR A 62 4.41 37.56 14.47
CA THR A 62 3.14 38.05 13.93
C THR A 62 3.30 38.68 12.53
N THR A 63 2.36 38.43 11.61
CA THR A 63 1.54 39.45 10.90
C THR A 63 0.58 38.81 9.87
N PRO A 64 -0.55 39.48 9.51
CA PRO A 64 -1.81 38.83 9.18
C PRO A 64 -2.23 38.94 7.70
N GLY A 65 -3.17 38.08 7.28
CA GLY A 65 -3.90 38.15 6.01
C GLY A 65 -5.38 37.78 6.21
N PRO A 66 -6.31 38.32 5.39
CA PRO A 66 -7.63 38.75 5.84
C PRO A 66 -8.71 37.65 5.79
N GLY A 67 -9.58 37.66 6.81
CA GLY A 67 -10.82 36.89 6.86
C GLY A 67 -11.99 37.67 6.26
N LEU A 68 -12.82 36.99 5.48
CA LEU A 68 -14.15 37.43 5.09
C LEU A 68 -15.14 36.79 6.07
N GLU A 69 -15.63 37.60 6.99
CA GLU A 69 -16.60 37.20 8.00
C GLU A 69 -18.03 37.24 7.44
N THR A 70 -18.77 36.19 7.78
CA THR A 70 -20.22 36.07 7.67
C THR A 70 -20.90 36.97 8.71
N ALA A 71 -21.69 37.95 8.25
CA ALA A 71 -22.54 38.78 9.11
C ALA A 71 -23.94 38.14 9.26
N GLY A 72 -24.38 37.97 10.51
CA GLY A 72 -25.76 37.62 10.86
C GLY A 72 -26.72 38.84 10.82
N PRO A 73 -28.04 38.63 10.77
CA PRO A 73 -29.02 39.70 10.60
C PRO A 73 -29.48 40.33 11.92
N ALA A 74 -29.86 41.60 11.84
CA ALA A 74 -30.49 42.38 12.91
C ALA A 74 -31.95 42.76 12.55
N ASP A 75 -32.75 42.93 13.59
CA ASP A 75 -34.19 43.24 13.66
C ASP A 75 -34.68 44.51 12.91
N ALA A 76 -35.83 44.35 12.23
CA ALA A 76 -37.06 45.19 12.13
C ALA A 76 -37.01 46.75 11.94
N PRO A 77 -38.14 47.45 11.63
CA PRO A 77 -39.38 47.13 10.89
C PRO A 77 -39.74 48.19 9.79
N ALA A 78 -40.83 47.94 9.04
CA ALA A 78 -41.87 48.90 8.58
C ALA A 78 -42.29 48.77 7.10
N GLY A 79 -43.60 48.94 6.85
CA GLY A 79 -44.10 49.62 5.66
C GLY A 79 -44.84 48.77 4.63
N ALA A 80 -46.17 48.84 4.68
CA ALA A 80 -47.12 48.33 3.70
C ALA A 80 -46.97 48.97 2.30
N VAL A 81 -47.20 48.20 1.21
CA VAL A 81 -48.08 48.60 0.11
C VAL A 81 -48.74 47.36 -0.51
N VAL A 82 -50.02 47.46 -0.81
CA VAL A 82 -50.85 46.48 -1.54
C VAL A 82 -50.87 46.89 -3.02
N GLY A 83 -50.78 45.93 -3.94
CA GLY A 83 -51.04 46.19 -5.36
C GLY A 83 -51.00 44.90 -6.20
N GLY A 84 -52.17 44.43 -6.63
CA GLY A 84 -52.34 43.20 -7.40
C GLY A 84 -52.06 43.34 -8.91
N GLY A 85 -52.04 42.19 -9.61
CA GLY A 85 -52.07 42.12 -11.07
C GLY A 85 -51.44 40.83 -11.64
N SER A 86 -52.27 39.84 -11.96
CA SER A 86 -51.98 38.79 -12.96
C SER A 86 -52.55 39.25 -14.32
N PRO A 87 -52.42 38.53 -15.47
CA PRO A 87 -51.45 37.53 -15.93
C PRO A 87 -50.90 37.89 -17.35
N ARG A 88 -49.93 37.14 -17.91
CA ARG A 88 -49.82 36.88 -19.38
C ARG A 88 -48.71 35.86 -19.70
N GLY A 89 -49.08 34.86 -20.49
CA GLY A 89 -48.25 33.71 -20.82
C GLY A 89 -47.08 34.01 -21.76
N ARG A 90 -46.07 33.17 -21.66
CA ARG A 90 -45.04 32.97 -22.69
C ARG A 90 -44.85 31.46 -22.86
N PRO A 91 -45.28 30.86 -23.99
CA PRO A 91 -44.92 29.49 -24.30
C PRO A 91 -43.54 29.47 -24.98
N GLY A 92 -42.76 28.42 -24.71
CA GLY A 92 -41.60 28.06 -25.53
C GLY A 92 -40.27 28.67 -25.09
N LEU A 93 -39.66 28.08 -24.06
CA LEU A 93 -38.22 27.86 -24.08
C LEU A 93 -38.04 26.37 -24.37
N THR A 94 -37.70 26.06 -25.62
CA THR A 94 -37.20 24.74 -26.00
C THR A 94 -36.10 24.35 -25.03
N SER A 95 -36.26 23.16 -24.46
CA SER A 95 -35.29 22.48 -23.60
C SER A 95 -33.89 22.76 -24.10
N ARG A 96 -33.14 23.59 -23.37
CA ARG A 96 -31.71 23.68 -23.56
C ARG A 96 -31.20 22.37 -22.97
N ASP A 97 -30.95 21.39 -23.81
CA ASP A 97 -30.27 20.14 -23.46
C ASP A 97 -28.81 20.48 -23.11
N THR A 98 -28.62 21.24 -22.04
CA THR A 98 -27.36 21.24 -21.31
C THR A 98 -27.28 19.87 -20.66
N PRO A 99 -26.38 18.96 -21.10
CA PRO A 99 -26.18 17.73 -20.36
C PRO A 99 -25.87 18.12 -18.92
N SER A 100 -26.59 17.52 -17.97
CA SER A 100 -26.30 17.71 -16.55
C SER A 100 -24.80 17.45 -16.30
N PRO A 101 -24.19 18.12 -15.31
CA PRO A 101 -22.81 17.84 -14.93
C PRO A 101 -22.64 16.33 -14.79
N VAL A 102 -21.78 15.73 -15.61
CA VAL A 102 -21.52 14.29 -15.56
C VAL A 102 -21.00 13.98 -14.16
N ASP A 103 -21.68 13.08 -13.45
CA ASP A 103 -21.22 12.63 -12.14
C ASP A 103 -19.90 11.88 -12.34
N PRO A 104 -18.77 12.35 -11.79
CA PRO A 104 -17.48 11.71 -11.99
C PRO A 104 -17.45 10.25 -11.52
N ASP A 105 -18.32 9.85 -10.57
CA ASP A 105 -18.42 8.45 -10.11
C ASP A 105 -19.14 7.52 -11.12
N THR A 106 -19.81 8.06 -12.14
CA THR A 106 -20.49 7.28 -13.19
C THR A 106 -19.62 7.03 -14.43
N VAL A 107 -18.46 7.66 -14.51
CA VAL A 107 -17.54 7.50 -15.63
C VAL A 107 -16.77 6.18 -15.46
N GLU A 108 -17.33 5.10 -15.96
CA GLU A 108 -16.63 3.81 -16.02
C GLU A 108 -15.71 3.76 -17.24
N VAL A 109 -14.40 3.70 -16.99
CA VAL A 109 -13.42 3.41 -18.04
C VAL A 109 -13.56 1.93 -18.38
N LEU A 110 -13.82 1.62 -19.66
CA LEU A 110 -13.82 0.25 -20.15
C LEU A 110 -12.40 -0.32 -20.07
N MET A 111 -12.06 -0.87 -18.90
CA MET A 111 -10.74 -1.39 -18.60
C MET A 111 -10.81 -2.90 -18.38
N THR A 112 -10.03 -3.64 -19.16
CA THR A 112 -9.74 -5.05 -18.91
C THR A 112 -8.61 -5.15 -17.89
N PHE A 113 -8.96 -5.03 -16.61
CA PHE A 113 -8.02 -5.32 -15.53
C PHE A 113 -8.27 -6.73 -15.00
N GLU A 114 -7.30 -7.60 -15.22
CA GLU A 114 -7.23 -8.96 -14.69
C GLU A 114 -6.01 -9.02 -13.75
N PRO A 115 -6.21 -9.04 -12.42
CA PRO A 115 -5.12 -9.23 -11.49
C PRO A 115 -4.51 -10.63 -11.63
N ASP A 116 -3.23 -10.80 -11.29
CA ASP A 116 -2.59 -12.12 -11.24
C ASP A 116 -3.37 -13.02 -10.25
N PRO A 117 -3.75 -14.26 -10.63
CA PRO A 117 -4.36 -15.22 -9.73
C PRO A 117 -3.64 -15.38 -8.38
N ALA A 118 -2.30 -15.27 -8.36
CA ALA A 118 -1.53 -15.34 -7.12
C ALA A 118 -1.82 -14.14 -6.20
N ASP A 119 -1.86 -12.93 -6.75
CA ASP A 119 -2.14 -11.71 -6.01
C ASP A 119 -3.58 -11.69 -5.50
N LEU A 120 -4.53 -12.20 -6.31
CA LEU A 120 -5.93 -12.33 -5.92
C LEU A 120 -6.10 -13.32 -4.75
N ALA A 121 -5.40 -14.46 -4.79
CA ALA A 121 -5.42 -15.45 -3.72
C ALA A 121 -4.81 -14.90 -2.41
N LEU A 122 -3.72 -14.14 -2.50
CA LEU A 122 -3.06 -13.52 -1.35
C LEU A 122 -3.83 -12.32 -0.77
N SER A 123 -4.74 -11.73 -1.55
CA SER A 123 -5.59 -10.58 -1.16
C SER A 123 -6.96 -11.00 -0.65
N SER A 124 -7.34 -12.27 -0.82
CA SER A 124 -8.64 -12.82 -0.42
C SER A 124 -8.53 -13.67 0.85
N ILE A 125 -9.55 -13.65 1.70
CA ILE A 125 -9.63 -14.53 2.87
C ILE A 125 -10.34 -15.82 2.45
N PRO A 126 -9.79 -17.01 2.72
CA PRO A 126 -10.47 -18.27 2.45
C PRO A 126 -11.86 -18.33 3.10
N GLY A 127 -12.89 -18.65 2.31
CA GLY A 127 -14.28 -18.70 2.78
C GLY A 127 -15.00 -17.35 2.85
N HIS A 128 -14.37 -16.27 2.39
CA HIS A 128 -14.99 -14.95 2.21
C HIS A 128 -15.11 -14.60 0.72
N GLU A 129 -15.88 -13.55 0.40
CA GLU A 129 -15.93 -12.96 -0.94
C GLU A 129 -14.52 -12.60 -1.42
N THR A 130 -14.21 -12.95 -2.66
CA THR A 130 -12.93 -12.65 -3.32
C THR A 130 -12.72 -11.15 -3.42
N PHE A 131 -11.49 -10.70 -3.17
CA PHE A 131 -11.16 -9.29 -3.22
C PHE A 131 -11.34 -8.72 -4.64
N ASP A 132 -12.19 -7.70 -4.78
CA ASP A 132 -12.39 -6.96 -6.03
C ASP A 132 -11.76 -5.56 -5.96
N PRO A 133 -10.66 -5.30 -6.70
CA PRO A 133 -9.97 -4.02 -6.73
C PRO A 133 -10.83 -2.86 -7.23
N ARG A 134 -11.85 -3.13 -8.07
CA ARG A 134 -12.71 -2.12 -8.69
C ARG A 134 -13.73 -1.57 -7.70
N ARG A 135 -14.27 -2.44 -6.85
CA ARG A 135 -15.35 -2.11 -5.91
C ARG A 135 -14.85 -1.63 -4.56
N HIS A 136 -13.65 -2.07 -4.15
CA HIS A 136 -13.16 -1.79 -2.82
C HIS A 136 -12.64 -0.35 -2.66
N ARG A 137 -13.16 0.45 -1.72
CA ARG A 137 -12.67 1.82 -1.40
C ARG A 137 -12.08 1.90 0.02
N PHE A 138 -10.76 2.07 0.14
CA PHE A 138 -10.01 2.23 1.38
C PHE A 138 -10.27 3.63 1.90
N SER A 139 -10.55 3.72 3.20
CA SER A 139 -10.64 5.02 3.86
C SER A 139 -9.24 5.61 4.10
N GLU A 140 -9.16 6.93 4.22
CA GLU A 140 -7.93 7.63 4.59
C GLU A 140 -7.37 7.13 5.95
N GLU A 141 -8.25 6.71 6.86
CA GLU A 141 -7.85 6.11 8.13
C GLU A 141 -7.20 4.73 7.96
N GLU A 142 -7.70 3.92 7.01
CA GLU A 142 -7.13 2.62 6.73
C GLU A 142 -5.75 2.71 6.06
N LEU A 143 -5.51 3.73 5.26
CA LEU A 143 -4.22 3.90 4.60
C LEU A 143 -3.14 4.43 5.55
N LYS A 144 -3.54 5.02 6.68
CA LYS A 144 -2.58 5.52 7.68
C LYS A 144 -1.84 4.38 8.37
N PRO A 145 -0.54 4.58 8.65
CA PRO A 145 0.23 3.59 9.40
C PRO A 145 -0.35 3.43 10.80
N GLN A 146 -0.39 2.18 11.27
CA GLN A 146 -0.82 1.88 12.63
C GLN A 146 0.01 2.67 13.66
N PRO A 147 -0.61 3.28 14.67
CA PRO A 147 0.11 4.05 15.68
C PRO A 147 1.23 3.24 16.33
N ILE A 148 2.45 3.81 16.39
CA ILE A 148 3.60 3.14 16.99
C ILE A 148 3.45 3.15 18.51
N MET A 149 3.03 2.02 19.06
CA MET A 149 3.04 1.82 20.50
C MET A 149 4.43 1.44 20.98
N LYS A 150 4.94 2.14 22.00
CA LYS A 150 6.23 1.80 22.61
C LYS A 150 6.12 0.45 23.30
N LYS A 151 6.97 -0.50 22.90
CA LYS A 151 7.06 -1.80 23.58
C LYS A 151 7.47 -1.61 25.04
N ALA A 152 6.84 -2.38 25.94
CA ALA A 152 7.30 -2.49 27.31
C ALA A 152 8.72 -3.09 27.35
N ARG A 153 9.45 -2.82 28.44
CA ARG A 153 10.78 -3.40 28.66
C ARG A 153 10.66 -4.93 28.73
N LYS A 154 11.54 -5.64 28.02
CA LYS A 154 11.58 -7.10 28.03
C LYS A 154 12.17 -7.56 29.36
N ILE A 155 11.34 -8.12 30.23
CA ILE A 155 11.78 -8.79 31.45
C ILE A 155 11.97 -10.26 31.10
N GLN A 156 13.18 -10.78 31.32
CA GLN A 156 13.46 -12.20 31.14
C GLN A 156 12.96 -12.93 32.39
N VAL A 157 12.15 -13.97 32.20
CA VAL A 157 11.70 -14.85 33.28
C VAL A 157 12.73 -15.98 33.39
N PRO A 158 13.39 -16.17 34.56
CA PRO A 158 14.27 -17.30 34.82
C PRO A 158 13.59 -18.65 34.50
N GLU A 159 14.37 -19.67 34.12
CA GLU A 159 13.82 -20.95 33.69
C GLU A 159 12.99 -21.62 34.79
N GLU A 160 13.45 -21.50 36.04
CA GLU A 160 12.82 -22.04 37.24
C GLU A 160 11.46 -21.39 37.54
N GLN A 161 11.19 -20.21 36.94
CA GLN A 161 9.97 -19.44 37.13
C GLN A 161 9.02 -19.51 35.92
N LYS A 162 9.33 -20.31 34.90
CA LYS A 162 8.44 -20.54 33.75
C LYS A 162 7.35 -21.55 34.11
N ASP A 163 6.34 -21.05 34.82
CA ASP A 163 5.15 -21.79 35.18
C ASP A 163 4.17 -21.98 34.01
N GLU A 164 3.13 -22.79 34.23
CA GLU A 164 2.05 -23.01 33.26
C GLU A 164 1.38 -21.69 32.81
N LYS A 165 1.25 -20.73 33.73
CA LYS A 165 0.70 -19.40 33.45
C LYS A 165 1.59 -18.61 32.49
N TYR A 166 2.91 -18.69 32.63
CA TYR A 166 3.85 -18.12 31.67
C TYR A 166 3.69 -18.73 30.28
N TRP A 167 3.67 -20.06 30.17
CA TRP A 167 3.53 -20.75 28.89
C TRP A 167 2.20 -20.42 28.20
N SER A 168 1.10 -20.41 28.95
CA SER A 168 -0.21 -19.97 28.47
C SER A 168 -0.20 -18.55 27.92
N ARG A 169 0.44 -17.59 28.62
CA ARG A 169 0.60 -16.21 28.11
C ARG A 169 1.48 -16.16 26.86
N ARG A 170 2.58 -16.92 26.84
CA ARG A 170 3.54 -16.95 25.73
C ARG A 170 2.90 -17.49 24.46
N TYR A 171 2.12 -18.56 24.57
CA TYR A 171 1.33 -19.15 23.50
C TYR A 171 0.32 -18.13 22.94
N LYS A 172 -0.50 -17.51 23.80
CA LYS A 172 -1.47 -16.48 23.39
C LYS A 172 -0.81 -15.29 22.67
N ASN A 173 0.35 -14.84 23.13
CA ASN A 173 1.10 -13.76 22.47
C ASN A 173 1.65 -14.17 21.10
N ASN A 174 2.14 -15.40 20.94
CA ASN A 174 2.58 -15.91 19.64
C ASN A 174 1.43 -15.95 18.64
N GLU A 175 0.28 -16.48 19.06
CA GLU A 175 -0.92 -16.54 18.23
C GLU A 175 -1.42 -15.14 17.84
N ALA A 176 -1.44 -14.20 18.79
CA ALA A 176 -1.79 -12.81 18.52
C ALA A 176 -0.80 -12.14 17.56
N ALA A 177 0.50 -12.41 17.71
CA ALA A 177 1.52 -11.88 16.82
C ALA A 177 1.41 -12.46 15.40
N LYS A 178 1.08 -13.75 15.27
CA LYS A 178 0.80 -14.38 13.97
C LYS A 178 -0.40 -13.74 13.31
N ARG A 179 -1.56 -13.70 13.98
CA ARG A 179 -2.77 -13.02 13.47
C ARG A 179 -2.52 -11.56 13.08
N SER A 180 -1.77 -10.81 13.89
CA SER A 180 -1.44 -9.41 13.58
C SER A 180 -0.60 -9.27 12.31
N ARG A 181 0.37 -10.17 12.08
CA ARG A 181 1.19 -10.17 10.87
C ARG A 181 0.36 -10.56 9.65
N ASP A 182 -0.47 -11.59 9.77
CA ASP A 182 -1.28 -12.07 8.65
C ASP A 182 -2.33 -11.02 8.24
N ALA A 183 -2.99 -10.38 9.22
CA ALA A 183 -3.91 -9.27 8.95
C ALA A 183 -3.22 -8.07 8.28
N ARG A 184 -1.99 -7.73 8.71
CA ARG A 184 -1.21 -6.67 8.08
C ARG A 184 -0.87 -7.03 6.63
N ARG A 185 -0.34 -8.23 6.39
CA ARG A 185 0.04 -8.70 5.04
C ARG A 185 -1.15 -8.73 4.10
N LEU A 186 -2.29 -9.25 4.56
CA LEU A 186 -3.51 -9.28 3.78
C LEU A 186 -3.90 -7.87 3.32
N LYS A 187 -3.89 -6.90 4.24
CA LYS A 187 -4.19 -5.51 3.93
C LYS A 187 -3.19 -4.89 2.95
N GLU A 188 -1.89 -5.16 3.13
CA GLU A 188 -0.83 -4.71 2.21
C GLU A 188 -1.03 -5.29 0.79
N ASN A 189 -1.41 -6.57 0.68
CA ASN A 189 -1.71 -7.21 -0.60
C ASN A 189 -2.93 -6.57 -1.28
N GLN A 190 -4.03 -6.37 -0.55
CA GLN A 190 -5.23 -5.70 -1.07
C GLN A 190 -4.93 -4.27 -1.56
N ILE A 191 -4.13 -3.52 -0.82
CA ILE A 191 -3.66 -2.18 -1.23
C ILE A 191 -2.84 -2.29 -2.51
N SER A 192 -1.94 -3.27 -2.61
CA SER A 192 -1.07 -3.45 -3.77
C SER A 192 -1.86 -3.75 -5.04
N VAL A 193 -2.80 -4.70 -4.99
CA VAL A 193 -3.64 -5.05 -6.14
C VAL A 193 -4.51 -3.88 -6.58
N ARG A 194 -5.06 -3.12 -5.61
CA ARG A 194 -5.86 -1.95 -5.95
C ARG A 194 -5.04 -0.78 -6.48
N ALA A 195 -3.83 -0.57 -5.98
CA ALA A 195 -2.92 0.44 -6.52
C ALA A 195 -2.63 0.13 -8.00
N ALA A 196 -2.33 -1.13 -8.33
CA ALA A 196 -2.12 -1.56 -9.72
C ALA A 196 -3.36 -1.33 -10.60
N PHE A 197 -4.56 -1.57 -10.08
CA PHE A 197 -5.82 -1.25 -10.78
C PHE A 197 -5.91 0.25 -11.09
N LEU A 198 -5.75 1.11 -10.07
CA LEU A 198 -5.86 2.56 -10.21
C LEU A 198 -4.77 3.14 -11.10
N GLU A 199 -3.56 2.60 -11.08
CA GLU A 199 -2.47 2.99 -11.98
C GLU A 199 -2.82 2.75 -13.45
N LYS A 200 -3.41 1.59 -13.74
CA LYS A 200 -3.85 1.25 -15.10
C LYS A 200 -5.02 2.15 -15.54
N GLU A 201 -5.99 2.37 -14.66
CA GLU A 201 -7.15 3.23 -14.95
C GLU A 201 -6.70 4.67 -15.22
N ASN A 202 -5.81 5.18 -14.37
CA ASN A 202 -5.27 6.53 -14.51
C ASN A 202 -4.48 6.69 -15.81
N ALA A 203 -3.73 5.67 -16.23
CA ALA A 203 -3.02 5.68 -17.51
C ALA A 203 -3.99 5.77 -18.70
N LEU A 204 -5.08 5.00 -18.69
CA LEU A 204 -6.12 5.06 -19.72
C LEU A 204 -6.83 6.41 -19.74
N LEU A 205 -7.20 6.94 -18.57
CA LEU A 205 -7.81 8.28 -18.45
C LEU A 205 -6.88 9.37 -19.00
N ARG A 206 -5.58 9.29 -18.71
CA ARG A 206 -4.59 10.23 -19.26
C ARG A 206 -4.52 10.13 -20.79
N GLN A 207 -4.59 8.93 -21.36
CA GLN A 207 -4.63 8.72 -22.80
C GLN A 207 -5.90 9.33 -23.42
N GLU A 208 -7.06 9.12 -22.81
CA GLU A 208 -8.34 9.67 -23.26
C GLU A 208 -8.33 11.20 -23.23
N VAL A 209 -7.81 11.80 -22.16
CA VAL A 209 -7.63 13.25 -22.05
C VAL A 209 -6.73 13.80 -23.16
N VAL A 210 -5.67 13.08 -23.52
CA VAL A 210 -4.79 13.48 -24.63
C VAL A 210 -5.53 13.39 -25.97
N ALA A 211 -6.28 12.31 -26.22
CA ALA A 211 -7.05 12.14 -27.45
C ALA A 211 -8.09 13.26 -27.63
N VAL A 212 -8.90 13.53 -26.60
CA VAL A 212 -9.89 14.62 -26.63
C VAL A 212 -9.23 15.99 -26.86
N ARG A 213 -8.07 16.25 -26.25
CA ARG A 213 -7.32 17.49 -26.49
C ARG A 213 -6.83 17.62 -27.94
N GLN A 214 -6.41 16.53 -28.57
CA GLN A 214 -6.01 16.52 -29.98
C GLN A 214 -7.20 16.80 -30.89
N GLU A 215 -8.36 16.18 -30.64
CA GLU A 215 -9.58 16.44 -31.40
C GLU A 215 -10.04 17.90 -31.26
N LEU A 216 -10.06 18.44 -30.04
CA LEU A 216 -10.38 19.85 -29.82
C LEU A 216 -9.40 20.78 -30.54
N SER A 217 -8.11 20.45 -30.54
CA SER A 217 -7.12 21.22 -31.29
C SER A 217 -7.36 21.15 -32.80
N HIS A 218 -7.75 19.98 -33.31
CA HIS A 218 -8.09 19.79 -34.71
C HIS A 218 -9.31 20.64 -35.09
N TYR A 219 -10.40 20.55 -34.34
CA TYR A 219 -11.62 21.33 -34.59
C TYR A 219 -11.37 22.84 -34.48
N ARG A 220 -10.58 23.29 -33.50
CA ARG A 220 -10.17 24.71 -33.41
C ARG A 220 -9.40 25.17 -34.65
N ALA A 221 -8.51 24.33 -35.19
CA ALA A 221 -7.78 24.66 -36.40
C ALA A 221 -8.71 24.73 -37.63
N VAL A 222 -9.67 23.81 -37.74
CA VAL A 222 -10.69 23.83 -38.81
C VAL A 222 -11.57 25.08 -38.71
N LEU A 223 -12.08 25.41 -37.52
CA LEU A 223 -12.89 26.61 -37.28
C LEU A 223 -12.12 27.88 -37.59
N SER A 224 -10.83 27.96 -37.20
CA SER A 224 -9.98 29.10 -37.53
C SER A 224 -9.81 29.28 -39.04
N ARG A 225 -9.63 28.19 -39.80
CA ARG A 225 -9.56 28.25 -41.28
C ARG A 225 -10.89 28.69 -41.88
N TYR A 226 -12.01 28.18 -41.37
CA TYR A 226 -13.34 28.55 -41.84
C TYR A 226 -13.63 30.04 -41.59
N GLN A 227 -13.34 30.52 -40.38
CA GLN A 227 -13.50 31.93 -40.02
C GLN A 227 -12.63 32.86 -40.88
N ALA A 228 -11.42 32.44 -41.22
CA ALA A 228 -10.55 33.20 -42.13
C ALA A 228 -11.11 33.30 -43.56
N GLN A 229 -11.87 32.29 -44.01
CA GLN A 229 -12.47 32.27 -45.36
C GLN A 229 -13.83 32.96 -45.45
N HIS A 230 -14.65 32.85 -44.41
CA HIS A 230 -16.06 33.27 -44.45
C HIS A 230 -16.39 34.43 -43.50
N GLY A 231 -15.41 34.93 -42.76
CA GLY A 231 -15.61 35.93 -41.71
C GLY A 231 -16.00 35.29 -40.37
N ALA A 232 -16.12 36.13 -39.33
CA ALA A 232 -16.57 35.68 -38.02
C ALA A 232 -18.02 35.18 -38.11
N LEU A 233 -18.30 34.04 -37.47
CA LEU A 233 -19.64 33.54 -37.22
C LEU A 233 -20.40 34.46 -36.26
#